data_AF-A7T749-F1
#
_entry.id   AF-A7T749-F1
#
_cell.length_a   1.000
_cell.length_b   1.000
_cell.length_c   1.000
_cell.angle_alpha   90.00
_cell.angle_beta   90.00
_cell.angle_gamma   90.00
#
_symmetry.space_group_name_H-M   'P 1'
#
loop_
_entity.id
_entity.type
_entity.pdbx_description
1 polymer ?
#
loop_
_entity_poly.entity_id
_entity_poly.type
_entity_poly.pdbx_seq_one_letter_code
_entity_poly.pdbx_strand_id
1 'polypeptide(L)'
;MADHFDERSGVVPCKTSWGSWAQTIDEIFIEDKKLLRIVLVKSGRDAANCWKSLLADQYLADPWVFNEMEKKLTLERFQKENPGFDFSGAEVTGNYSGGGPKFPSYS
;
A
#
# COMPACT_ATOMS: atom_id res chain seq x y z
N MET A 1 -25.39 -4.50 -10.23
CA MET A 1 -24.41 -5.35 -9.53
C MET A 1 -23.07 -5.13 -10.20
N ALA A 2 -22.29 -4.21 -9.66
CA ALA A 2 -20.85 -4.14 -9.85
C ALA A 2 -20.38 -3.80 -8.46
N ASP A 3 -20.02 -4.85 -7.73
CA ASP A 3 -19.60 -4.73 -6.34
C ASP A 3 -18.49 -3.69 -6.28
N HIS A 4 -18.74 -2.72 -5.42
CA HIS A 4 -17.80 -1.72 -4.96
C HIS A 4 -16.55 -2.48 -4.51
N PHE A 5 -15.58 -2.61 -5.43
CA PHE A 5 -14.27 -3.16 -5.13
C PHE A 5 -13.71 -2.29 -4.02
N ASP A 6 -13.74 -2.82 -2.80
CA ASP A 6 -13.31 -2.09 -1.63
C ASP A 6 -11.79 -1.98 -1.71
N GLU A 7 -11.29 -0.96 -2.40
CA GLU A 7 -9.87 -0.63 -2.48
C GLU A 7 -9.23 -0.53 -1.08
N ARG A 8 -10.03 -0.37 -0.02
CA ARG A 8 -9.58 -0.42 1.38
C ARG A 8 -9.30 -1.83 1.93
N SER A 9 -9.88 -2.89 1.37
CA SER A 9 -9.51 -4.28 1.70
C SER A 9 -8.01 -4.53 1.49
N GLY A 10 -7.43 -3.81 0.52
CA GLY A 10 -6.04 -3.90 0.11
C GLY A 10 -5.04 -3.00 0.84
N VAL A 11 -5.40 -2.23 1.87
CA VAL A 11 -4.41 -1.38 2.57
C VAL A 11 -4.06 -1.89 3.96
N VAL A 12 -2.88 -1.57 4.47
CA VAL A 12 -2.46 -1.91 5.85
C VAL A 12 -2.51 -0.64 6.68
N PRO A 13 -3.46 -0.52 7.63
CA PRO A 13 -3.55 0.67 8.46
C PRO A 13 -2.51 0.64 9.60
N CYS A 14 -1.74 1.71 9.73
CA CYS A 14 -0.94 2.04 10.92
C CYS A 14 -1.79 2.87 11.88
N LYS A 15 -1.87 2.45 13.15
CA LYS A 15 -2.66 3.15 14.18
C LYS A 15 -1.85 4.28 14.78
N THR A 16 -2.50 5.43 14.98
CA THR A 16 -1.96 6.58 15.71
C THR A 16 -2.82 6.88 16.94
N SER A 17 -2.35 7.76 17.83
CA SER A 17 -3.10 8.15 19.03
C SER A 17 -4.44 8.83 18.73
N TRP A 18 -4.55 9.51 17.59
CA TRP A 18 -5.75 10.21 17.14
C TRP A 18 -6.54 9.44 16.06
N GLY A 19 -5.89 8.52 15.33
CA GLY A 19 -6.54 7.92 14.17
C GLY A 19 -5.80 6.73 13.61
N SER A 20 -5.71 6.70 12.29
CA SER A 20 -4.88 5.76 11.53
C SER A 20 -4.48 6.36 10.19
N TRP A 21 -3.38 5.87 9.64
CA TRP A 21 -2.99 6.16 8.28
C TRP A 21 -2.66 4.89 7.52
N ALA A 22 -2.87 4.91 6.21
CA ALA A 22 -2.56 3.80 5.31
C ALA A 22 -2.06 4.36 3.98
N GLN A 23 -1.47 3.52 3.13
CA GLN A 23 -0.94 3.95 1.85
C GLN A 23 -1.12 2.91 0.75
N THR A 24 -1.20 3.39 -0.48
CA THR A 24 -1.08 2.65 -1.74
C THR A 24 0.12 3.19 -2.53
N ILE A 25 0.36 2.67 -3.74
CA ILE A 25 1.42 3.18 -4.62
C ILE A 25 1.18 4.66 -4.95
N ASP A 26 -0.09 5.00 -5.18
CA ASP A 26 -0.48 6.29 -5.70
C ASP A 26 -0.90 7.28 -4.59
N GLU A 27 -1.44 6.78 -3.47
CA GLU A 27 -2.12 7.61 -2.48
C GLU A 27 -1.74 7.32 -1.01
N ILE A 28 -1.98 8.30 -0.15
CA ILE A 28 -1.92 8.18 1.32
C ILE A 28 -3.27 8.57 1.90
N PHE A 29 -3.78 7.73 2.79
CA PHE A 29 -5.03 7.90 3.48
C PHE A 29 -4.78 8.20 4.95
N ILE A 30 -5.46 9.23 5.48
CA ILE A 30 -5.41 9.60 6.89
C ILE A 30 -6.85 9.67 7.41
N GLU A 31 -7.14 9.00 8.52
CA GLU A 31 -8.49 8.91 9.09
C GLU A 31 -8.49 9.17 10.61
N ASP A 32 -9.34 10.11 11.06
CA ASP A 32 -9.47 10.55 12.47
C ASP A 32 -10.57 9.81 13.25
N LYS A 33 -11.08 8.69 12.71
CA LYS A 33 -12.15 7.83 13.30
C LYS A 33 -13.48 8.52 13.62
N LYS A 34 -13.62 9.83 13.39
CA LYS A 34 -14.85 10.61 13.59
C LYS A 34 -15.44 11.09 12.27
N LEU A 35 -14.76 11.99 11.54
CA LEU A 35 -15.32 12.62 10.32
C LEU A 35 -14.29 13.03 9.25
N LEU A 36 -12.99 13.02 9.55
CA LEU A 36 -11.97 13.53 8.63
C LEU A 36 -11.26 12.38 7.90
N ARG A 37 -11.33 12.40 6.56
CA ARG A 37 -10.51 11.59 5.65
C ARG A 37 -9.72 12.50 4.74
N ILE A 38 -8.40 12.44 4.80
CA ILE A 38 -7.49 13.16 3.90
C ILE A 38 -6.89 12.14 2.94
N VAL A 39 -6.91 12.47 1.63
CA VAL A 39 -6.26 11.69 0.58
C VAL A 39 -5.21 12.57 -0.08
N LEU A 40 -3.96 12.11 -0.05
CA LEU A 40 -2.83 12.79 -0.68
C LEU A 40 -2.28 11.93 -1.81
N VAL A 41 -1.98 12.55 -2.95
CA VAL A 41 -1.37 11.87 -4.10
C VAL A 41 0.14 11.96 -3.99
N LYS A 42 0.82 10.81 -4.08
CA LYS A 42 2.28 10.74 -4.05
C LYS A 42 2.89 11.27 -5.35
N SER A 43 4.01 11.98 -5.23
CA SER A 43 4.82 12.41 -6.38
C SER A 43 5.61 11.25 -7.00
N GLY A 44 6.17 10.37 -6.16
CA GLY A 44 6.89 9.16 -6.58
C GLY A 44 6.01 7.91 -6.45
N ARG A 45 5.36 7.52 -7.54
CA ARG A 45 4.36 6.44 -7.60
C ARG A 45 5.00 5.08 -7.93
N ASP A 46 5.91 4.65 -7.06
CA ASP A 46 6.60 3.37 -7.17
C ASP A 46 6.40 2.57 -5.88
N ALA A 47 6.27 1.24 -5.98
CA ALA A 47 6.20 0.36 -4.81
C ALA A 47 7.47 0.44 -3.92
N ALA A 48 8.60 0.91 -4.49
CA ALA A 48 9.82 1.21 -3.75
C ALA A 48 9.67 2.41 -2.80
N ASN A 49 8.74 3.32 -3.07
CA ASN A 49 8.47 4.51 -2.26
C ASN A 49 7.41 4.21 -1.17
N CYS A 50 7.64 3.14 -0.41
CA CYS A 50 6.86 2.83 0.79
C CYS A 50 7.23 3.79 1.92
N TRP A 51 6.27 4.57 2.41
CA TRP A 51 6.50 5.50 3.51
C TRP A 51 6.63 4.72 4.82
N LYS A 52 7.71 4.98 5.57
CA LYS A 52 7.93 4.38 6.90
C LYS A 52 7.13 5.10 8.00
N SER A 53 6.73 6.34 7.74
CA SER A 53 6.02 7.20 8.68
C SER A 53 5.15 8.18 7.91
N LEU A 54 4.09 8.69 8.56
CA LEU A 54 3.20 9.67 7.94
C LEU A 54 3.87 11.05 7.77
N LEU A 55 4.64 11.48 8.77
CA LEU A 55 5.44 12.70 8.74
C LEU A 55 6.90 12.35 9.00
N ALA A 56 7.82 13.28 8.71
CA ALA A 56 9.23 13.12 9.06
C ALA A 56 9.37 12.87 10.57
N ASP A 57 9.93 11.70 10.94
CA ASP A 57 10.17 11.24 12.30
C ASP A 57 8.93 11.17 13.23
N GLN A 58 7.71 11.25 12.68
CA GLN A 58 6.47 11.12 13.46
C GLN A 58 5.49 10.15 12.82
N TYR A 59 4.75 9.42 13.66
CA TYR A 59 3.78 8.41 13.24
C TYR A 59 4.43 7.29 12.41
N LEU A 60 5.56 6.79 12.91
CA LEU A 60 6.27 5.64 12.36
C LEU A 60 5.38 4.40 12.39
N ALA A 61 5.36 3.67 11.28
CA ALA A 61 4.78 2.34 11.25
C ALA A 61 5.66 1.37 12.04
N ASP A 62 5.04 0.52 12.85
CA ASP A 62 5.74 -0.59 13.49
C ASP A 62 6.42 -1.47 12.42
N PRO A 63 7.57 -2.10 12.72
CA PRO A 63 8.30 -2.90 11.72
C PRO A 63 7.46 -3.98 11.04
N TRP A 64 6.52 -4.59 11.77
CA TRP A 64 5.61 -5.59 11.21
C TRP A 64 4.55 -4.97 10.29
N VAL A 65 4.00 -3.81 10.68
CA VAL A 65 3.04 -3.05 9.87
C VAL A 65 3.70 -2.55 8.59
N PHE A 66 4.93 -2.05 8.69
CA PHE A 66 5.72 -1.61 7.55
C PHE A 66 5.99 -2.75 6.56
N ASN A 67 6.37 -3.93 7.08
CA ASN A 67 6.58 -5.12 6.26
C ASN A 67 5.31 -5.53 5.48
N GLU A 68 4.15 -5.48 6.14
CA GLU A 68 2.87 -5.75 5.47
C GLU A 68 2.52 -4.67 4.44
N MET A 69 2.81 -3.39 4.71
CA MET A 69 2.65 -2.31 3.73
C MET A 69 3.49 -2.56 2.47
N GLU A 70 4.76 -2.96 2.60
CA GLU A 70 5.63 -3.27 1.46
C GLU A 70 5.09 -4.45 0.63
N LYS A 71 4.60 -5.51 1.28
CA LYS A 71 3.96 -6.63 0.59
C LYS A 71 2.75 -6.18 -0.23
N LYS A 72 1.89 -5.35 0.36
CA LYS A 72 0.67 -4.88 -0.30
C LYS A 72 0.99 -3.95 -1.48
N LEU A 73 1.94 -3.03 -1.33
CA LEU A 73 2.40 -2.18 -2.43
C LEU A 73 3.00 -2.99 -3.58
N THR A 74 3.77 -4.03 -3.26
CA THR A 74 4.31 -4.93 -4.27
C THR A 74 3.19 -5.67 -4.99
N LEU A 75 2.20 -6.18 -4.27
CA LEU A 75 1.04 -6.84 -4.87
C LEU A 75 0.24 -5.91 -5.78
N GLU A 76 -0.02 -4.68 -5.33
CA GLU A 76 -0.71 -3.64 -6.12
C GLU A 76 0.02 -3.36 -7.43
N ARG A 77 1.35 -3.28 -7.40
CA ARG A 77 2.18 -3.10 -8.60
C ARG A 77 2.02 -4.28 -9.55
N PHE A 78 2.12 -5.51 -9.04
CA PHE A 78 2.00 -6.72 -9.85
C PHE A 78 0.62 -6.84 -10.51
N GLN A 79 -0.45 -6.50 -9.79
CA GLN A 79 -1.82 -6.47 -10.33
C GLN A 79 -1.95 -5.43 -11.44
N LYS A 80 -1.38 -4.23 -11.25
CA LYS A 80 -1.38 -3.15 -12.24
C LYS A 80 -0.58 -3.51 -13.50
N GLU A 81 0.52 -4.23 -13.34
CA GLU A 81 1.36 -4.71 -14.46
C GLU A 81 0.74 -5.90 -15.21
N ASN A 82 -0.16 -6.68 -14.59
CA ASN A 82 -0.75 -7.89 -15.17
C ASN A 82 -2.30 -7.88 -15.14
N PRO A 83 -2.96 -6.98 -15.91
CA PRO A 83 -4.41 -6.90 -15.95
C PRO A 83 -4.99 -8.19 -16.57
N GLY A 84 -5.75 -8.96 -15.79
CA GLY A 84 -6.39 -10.21 -16.23
C GLY A 84 -5.96 -11.46 -15.47
N PHE A 85 -5.00 -11.35 -14.55
CA PHE A 85 -4.63 -12.40 -13.63
C PHE A 85 -5.37 -12.22 -12.30
N ASP A 86 -5.99 -13.28 -11.78
CA ASP A 86 -6.68 -13.23 -10.48
C ASP A 86 -5.69 -13.51 -9.34
N PHE A 87 -5.48 -12.50 -8.50
CA PHE A 87 -4.59 -12.56 -7.33
C PHE A 87 -5.34 -12.55 -6.00
N SER A 88 -6.66 -12.77 -6.02
CA SER A 88 -7.51 -12.73 -4.81
C SER A 88 -7.11 -13.74 -3.72
N GLY A 89 -6.43 -14.82 -4.07
CA GLY A 89 -5.88 -15.83 -3.14
C GLY A 89 -4.36 -15.88 -3.07
N ALA A 90 -3.64 -14.90 -3.62
CA ALA A 90 -2.19 -14.93 -3.70
C ALA A 90 -1.52 -14.43 -2.40
N GLU A 91 -0.60 -15.21 -1.85
CA GLU A 91 0.25 -14.80 -0.74
C GLU A 91 1.63 -14.35 -1.26
N VAL A 92 2.00 -13.10 -0.98
CA VAL A 92 3.32 -12.56 -1.36
C VAL A 92 4.38 -13.10 -0.42
N THR A 93 5.19 -14.04 -0.91
CA THR A 93 6.34 -14.62 -0.21
C THR A 93 7.64 -14.32 -0.97
N GLY A 94 8.76 -14.14 -0.25
CA GLY A 94 10.08 -13.89 -0.87
C GLY A 94 10.52 -12.42 -0.86
N ASN A 95 11.13 -11.96 -1.96
CA ASN A 95 11.82 -10.66 -2.03
C ASN A 95 10.88 -9.53 -2.45
N TYR A 96 10.04 -9.02 -1.54
CA TYR A 96 9.12 -7.89 -1.81
C TYR A 96 9.66 -6.53 -1.34
N SER A 97 10.78 -6.52 -0.62
CA SER A 97 11.42 -5.30 -0.11
C SER A 97 11.74 -4.33 -1.25
N GLY A 98 11.39 -3.04 -1.08
CA GLY A 98 11.64 -2.03 -2.11
C GLY A 98 10.84 -2.23 -3.42
N GLY A 99 9.68 -2.89 -3.34
CA GLY A 99 8.75 -3.03 -4.47
C GLY A 99 8.95 -4.26 -5.35
N GLY A 100 9.72 -5.24 -4.86
CA GLY A 100 9.84 -6.57 -5.44
C GLY A 100 10.72 -6.71 -6.70
N PRO A 101 10.96 -7.95 -7.19
CA PRO A 101 11.71 -8.20 -8.40
C PRO A 101 11.01 -7.57 -9.61
N LYS A 102 11.79 -6.90 -10.47
CA LYS A 102 11.29 -6.41 -11.75
C LYS A 102 11.39 -7.55 -12.76
N PHE A 103 10.28 -7.95 -13.37
CA PHE A 103 10.36 -8.91 -14.48
C PHE A 103 11.09 -8.25 -15.66
N PRO A 104 11.97 -9.00 -16.36
CA PRO A 104 12.51 -8.50 -17.62
C PRO A 104 11.37 -8.35 -18.62
N SER A 105 11.26 -7.18 -19.24
CA SER A 105 10.38 -7.00 -20.40
C SER A 105 10.95 -7.86 -21.54
N TYR A 106 10.30 -8.97 -21.87
CA TYR A 106 10.59 -9.64 -23.12
C TYR A 106 10.03 -8.76 -24.24
N SER A 107 10.95 -8.18 -25.02
CA SER A 107 10.68 -7.46 -26.28
C SER A 107 10.25 -8.42 -27.37
#